data_AF-A0A540NTP5-F1
#
_entry.id   AF-A0A540NTP5-F1
#
_cell.length_a   1.000
_cell.length_b   1.000
_cell.length_c   1.000
_cell.angle_alpha   90.00
_cell.angle_beta   90.00
_cell.angle_gamma   90.00
#
_symmetry.space_group_name_H-M   'P 1'
#
loop_
_entity.id
_entity.type
_entity.pdbx_description
1 polymer ?
#
loop_
_entity_poly.entity_id
_entity_poly.type
_entity_poly.pdbx_seq_one_letter_code
_entity_poly.pdbx_strand_id
1 'polypeptide(L)'
;MPMLVTGDNSLQLFLGWEGVGLASYLLIHFWFTRLQADKAATKAMPVNRVGDFGLAPGISGRFTLFQTVDFSTIFARASAPRNSWISCNMRFNAITLICILLFIGAVGKSAQIGLHTWSPDAMEGPTPVSASIHAATMVTAGVFMIARCSPLFEYPPTALIVITSAGATTSFLAATTGILQNDLKRVIAYSTCSQLGYMIFACGISNYSVSVFHLMNHAFFKALLFLSAGSVIHAMSDEQDMRKMQENIPYYGIDCNDVGTNDMRKQNVFETLIGKQQQILLATQVVKMILKIDDVISPSDY
;
A
#
# COMPACT_ATOMS: atom_id res chain seq x y z
N MET A 1 8.72 -10.21 -7.28
CA MET A 1 9.08 -8.86 -6.80
C MET A 1 10.42 -8.34 -7.27
N PRO A 2 11.55 -9.06 -7.10
CA PRO A 2 12.86 -8.57 -7.56
C PRO A 2 12.82 -8.16 -9.04
N MET A 3 12.21 -9.00 -9.89
CA MET A 3 12.03 -8.72 -11.31
C MET A 3 11.35 -7.37 -11.62
N LEU A 4 10.41 -6.93 -10.78
CA LEU A 4 9.69 -5.65 -10.96
C LEU A 4 10.58 -4.46 -10.60
N VAL A 5 11.37 -4.57 -9.53
CA VAL A 5 12.21 -3.49 -9.01
C VAL A 5 13.49 -3.34 -9.84
N THR A 6 14.10 -4.45 -10.25
CA THR A 6 15.33 -4.46 -11.06
C THR A 6 15.06 -4.35 -12.57
N GLY A 7 13.83 -3.99 -12.96
CA GLY A 7 13.46 -3.87 -14.36
C GLY A 7 13.97 -2.57 -14.98
N ASP A 8 14.85 -2.71 -15.96
CA ASP A 8 15.34 -1.57 -16.77
C ASP A 8 14.46 -1.29 -18.00
N ASN A 9 13.50 -2.17 -18.28
CA ASN A 9 12.52 -1.98 -19.34
C ASN A 9 11.08 -2.17 -18.86
N SER A 10 10.15 -1.57 -19.61
CA SER A 10 8.71 -1.59 -19.31
C SER A 10 8.08 -2.99 -19.41
N LEU A 11 8.62 -3.90 -20.22
CA LEU A 11 8.11 -5.27 -20.36
C LEU A 11 8.46 -6.14 -19.15
N GLN A 12 9.68 -6.04 -18.63
CA GLN A 12 10.11 -6.72 -17.43
C GLN A 12 9.33 -6.22 -16.21
N LEU A 13 9.07 -4.90 -16.14
CA LEU A 13 8.17 -4.34 -15.13
C LEU A 13 6.79 -4.99 -15.23
N PHE A 14 6.21 -5.13 -16.43
CA PHE A 14 4.91 -5.78 -16.65
C PHE A 14 4.90 -7.27 -16.27
N LEU A 15 5.94 -8.02 -16.62
CA LEU A 15 6.07 -9.43 -16.21
C LEU A 15 6.14 -9.56 -14.69
N GLY A 16 6.94 -8.71 -14.03
CA GLY A 16 6.99 -8.66 -12.57
C GLY A 16 5.65 -8.26 -11.96
N TRP A 17 4.91 -7.38 -12.61
CA TRP A 17 3.60 -6.87 -12.18
C TRP A 17 2.51 -7.94 -12.21
N GLU A 18 2.41 -8.68 -13.32
CA GLU A 18 1.53 -9.85 -13.46
C GLU A 18 1.92 -10.95 -12.47
N GLY A 19 3.22 -11.24 -12.35
CA GLY A 19 3.73 -12.26 -11.44
C GLY A 19 3.37 -11.98 -9.98
N VAL A 20 3.38 -10.72 -9.56
CA VAL A 20 2.92 -10.31 -8.22
C VAL A 20 1.41 -10.48 -8.07
N GLY A 21 0.64 -10.17 -9.12
CA GLY A 21 -0.81 -10.44 -9.16
C GLY A 21 -1.12 -11.91 -8.94
N LEU A 22 -0.51 -12.78 -9.74
CA LEU A 22 -0.70 -14.22 -9.64
C LEU A 22 -0.24 -14.79 -8.29
N ALA A 23 0.93 -14.36 -7.80
CA ALA A 23 1.44 -14.80 -6.51
C ALA A 23 0.50 -14.40 -5.37
N SER A 24 -0.05 -13.18 -5.40
CA SER A 24 -1.00 -12.72 -4.38
C SER A 24 -2.28 -13.55 -4.37
N TYR A 25 -2.83 -13.90 -5.55
CA TYR A 25 -4.01 -14.76 -5.66
C TYR A 25 -3.77 -16.12 -5.00
N LEU A 26 -2.66 -16.78 -5.34
CA LEU A 26 -2.30 -18.09 -4.78
C LEU A 26 -2.09 -18.04 -3.26
N LEU A 27 -1.51 -16.96 -2.75
CA LEU A 27 -1.26 -16.80 -1.31
C LEU A 27 -2.53 -16.46 -0.52
N ILE A 28 -3.48 -15.70 -1.09
CA ILE A 28 -4.79 -15.47 -0.46
C ILE A 28 -5.61 -16.77 -0.47
N HIS A 29 -5.54 -17.54 -1.55
CA HIS A 29 -6.22 -18.83 -1.70
C HIS A 29 -5.51 -19.99 -0.95
N PHE A 30 -4.53 -19.70 -0.08
CA PHE A 30 -3.77 -20.74 0.62
C PHE A 30 -4.66 -21.73 1.40
N TRP A 31 -5.69 -21.22 2.10
CA TRP A 31 -6.71 -22.04 2.75
C TRP A 31 -7.90 -22.31 1.82
N PHE A 32 -7.65 -23.05 0.74
CA PHE A 32 -8.63 -23.38 -0.30
C PHE A 32 -9.90 -24.09 0.22
N THR A 33 -9.84 -24.71 1.39
CA THR A 33 -11.01 -25.35 2.03
C THR A 33 -12.00 -24.35 2.62
N ARG A 34 -11.59 -23.09 2.87
CA ARG A 34 -12.46 -22.03 3.39
C ARG A 34 -13.09 -21.26 2.23
N LEU A 35 -14.40 -21.37 2.07
CA LEU A 35 -15.16 -20.67 1.03
C LEU A 35 -14.96 -19.14 1.04
N GLN A 36 -14.76 -18.54 2.22
CA GLN A 36 -14.52 -17.08 2.31
C GLN A 36 -13.16 -16.69 1.75
N ALA A 37 -12.12 -17.48 2.00
CA ALA A 37 -10.78 -17.25 1.43
C ALA A 37 -10.81 -17.39 -0.10
N ASP A 38 -11.56 -18.36 -0.62
CA ASP A 38 -11.73 -18.53 -2.06
C ASP A 38 -12.48 -17.36 -2.72
N LYS A 39 -13.57 -16.90 -2.10
CA LYS A 39 -14.29 -15.69 -2.55
C LYS A 39 -13.40 -14.45 -2.51
N ALA A 40 -12.58 -14.29 -1.48
CA ALA A 40 -11.64 -13.17 -1.36
C ALA A 40 -10.57 -13.21 -2.46
N ALA A 41 -9.96 -14.37 -2.71
CA ALA A 41 -8.99 -14.55 -3.79
C ALA A 41 -9.62 -14.30 -5.17
N THR A 42 -10.80 -14.89 -5.42
CA THR A 42 -11.56 -14.73 -6.66
C THR A 42 -12.03 -13.30 -6.88
N LYS A 43 -12.25 -12.51 -5.82
CA LYS A 43 -12.50 -11.06 -5.94
C LYS A 43 -11.23 -10.26 -6.20
N ALA A 44 -10.12 -10.61 -5.56
CA ALA A 44 -8.87 -9.88 -5.69
C ALA A 44 -8.27 -9.97 -7.10
N MET A 45 -8.37 -11.14 -7.76
CA MET A 45 -7.75 -11.32 -9.07
C MET A 45 -8.39 -10.43 -10.17
N PRO A 46 -9.71 -10.39 -10.38
CA PRO A 46 -10.34 -9.52 -11.36
C PRO A 46 -10.11 -8.03 -11.07
N VAL A 47 -10.19 -7.60 -9.81
CA VAL A 47 -10.00 -6.18 -9.45
C VAL A 47 -8.57 -5.73 -9.77
N ASN A 48 -7.58 -6.57 -9.51
CA ASN A 48 -6.20 -6.32 -9.92
C ASN A 48 -6.04 -6.35 -11.44
N ARG A 49 -6.71 -7.28 -12.13
CA ARG A 49 -6.67 -7.41 -13.59
C ARG A 49 -7.23 -6.18 -14.30
N VAL A 50 -8.29 -5.58 -13.77
CA VAL A 50 -8.86 -4.32 -14.29
C VAL A 50 -7.83 -3.19 -14.24
N GLY A 51 -6.99 -3.13 -13.20
CA GLY A 51 -5.83 -2.23 -13.16
C GLY A 51 -4.82 -2.55 -14.26
N ASP A 52 -4.50 -3.83 -14.45
CA ASP A 52 -3.54 -4.27 -15.49
C ASP A 52 -4.01 -3.91 -16.91
N PHE A 53 -5.33 -3.84 -17.14
CA PHE A 53 -5.94 -3.31 -18.37
C PHE A 53 -5.71 -1.80 -18.59
N GLY A 54 -5.30 -1.04 -17.57
CA GLY A 54 -4.76 0.33 -17.73
C GLY A 54 -3.26 0.33 -18.06
N LEU A 55 -2.49 -0.52 -17.36
CA LEU A 55 -1.04 -0.60 -17.53
C LEU A 55 -0.64 -1.08 -18.93
N ALA A 56 -1.26 -2.13 -19.46
CA ALA A 56 -0.90 -2.70 -20.76
C ALA A 56 -1.08 -1.72 -21.94
N PRO A 57 -2.22 -1.01 -22.08
CA PRO A 57 -2.35 0.08 -23.05
C PRO A 57 -1.39 1.24 -22.79
N GLY A 58 -1.07 1.56 -21.54
CA GLY A 58 -0.07 2.58 -21.20
C GLY A 58 1.35 2.21 -21.69
N ILE A 59 1.75 0.94 -21.57
CA ILE A 59 3.02 0.43 -22.11
C ILE A 59 2.99 0.41 -23.64
N SER A 60 1.92 -0.11 -24.24
CA SER A 60 1.73 -0.10 -25.69
C SER A 60 1.83 1.32 -26.25
N GLY A 61 1.17 2.27 -25.59
CA GLY A 61 1.21 3.68 -25.95
C GLY A 61 2.59 4.33 -25.85
N ARG A 62 3.40 3.95 -24.85
CA ARG A 62 4.81 4.36 -24.80
C ARG A 62 5.59 3.79 -25.98
N PHE A 63 5.36 2.53 -26.32
CA PHE A 63 6.05 1.88 -27.43
C PHE A 63 5.70 2.54 -28.77
N THR A 64 4.43 2.87 -29.02
CA THR A 64 4.03 3.55 -30.27
C THR A 64 4.65 4.93 -30.40
N LEU A 65 4.81 5.68 -29.30
CA LEU A 65 5.34 7.05 -29.31
C LEU A 65 6.88 7.10 -29.34
N PHE A 66 7.54 6.28 -28.53
CA PHE A 66 9.00 6.33 -28.34
C PHE A 66 9.76 5.28 -29.16
N GLN A 67 9.08 4.25 -29.66
CA GLN A 67 9.64 3.11 -30.41
C GLN A 67 10.75 2.36 -29.65
N THR A 68 10.62 2.31 -28.32
CA THR A 68 11.56 1.65 -27.40
C THR A 68 10.82 1.28 -26.11
N VAL A 69 11.32 0.24 -25.44
CA VAL A 69 10.80 -0.25 -24.15
C VAL A 69 11.69 0.11 -22.97
N ASP A 70 12.91 0.59 -23.23
CA ASP A 70 13.95 0.88 -22.25
C ASP A 70 13.71 2.24 -21.56
N PHE A 71 13.80 2.27 -20.23
CA PHE A 71 13.46 3.48 -19.46
C PHE A 71 14.40 4.65 -19.77
N SER A 72 15.71 4.41 -19.93
CA SER A 72 16.69 5.47 -20.15
C SER A 72 16.41 6.25 -21.43
N THR A 73 16.12 5.53 -22.51
CA THR A 73 15.79 6.10 -23.82
C THR A 73 14.43 6.78 -23.84
N ILE A 74 13.43 6.24 -23.12
CA ILE A 74 12.11 6.86 -22.97
C ILE A 74 12.25 8.22 -22.27
N PHE A 75 12.94 8.27 -21.13
CA PHE A 75 13.07 9.50 -20.34
C PHE A 75 13.86 10.58 -21.07
N ALA A 76 14.92 10.20 -21.81
CA ALA A 76 15.67 11.13 -22.65
C ALA A 76 14.82 11.71 -23.80
N ARG A 77 13.90 10.92 -24.36
CA ARG A 77 13.03 11.33 -25.48
C ARG A 77 11.73 12.00 -25.03
N ALA A 78 11.37 11.90 -23.75
CA ALA A 78 10.12 12.41 -23.22
C ALA A 78 10.00 13.94 -23.29
N SER A 79 11.13 14.67 -23.35
CA SER A 79 11.17 16.12 -23.55
C SER A 79 10.82 16.56 -24.98
N ALA A 80 10.85 15.65 -25.96
CA ALA A 80 10.58 15.98 -27.35
C ALA A 80 9.07 16.08 -27.61
N PRO A 81 8.58 17.15 -28.27
CA PRO A 81 7.16 17.37 -28.49
C PRO A 81 6.60 16.41 -29.57
N ARG A 82 6.06 15.27 -29.14
CA ARG A 82 5.26 14.35 -29.97
C ARG A 82 3.86 14.21 -29.35
N ASN A 83 3.10 15.31 -29.40
CA ASN A 83 2.09 15.59 -28.38
C ASN A 83 0.62 15.41 -28.81
N SER A 84 0.31 14.75 -29.93
CA SER A 84 -1.11 14.59 -30.31
C SER A 84 -1.41 13.24 -30.92
N TRP A 85 -2.31 12.51 -30.27
CA TRP A 85 -3.05 11.41 -30.90
C TRP A 85 -4.46 11.88 -31.22
N ILE A 86 -4.98 11.42 -32.36
CA ILE A 86 -6.35 11.67 -32.78
C ILE A 86 -7.12 10.39 -32.54
N SER A 87 -8.11 10.44 -31.65
CA SER A 87 -9.03 9.34 -31.39
C SER A 87 -10.46 9.89 -31.40
N CYS A 88 -11.38 9.24 -32.12
CA CYS A 88 -12.78 9.66 -32.26
C CYS A 88 -12.95 11.16 -32.58
N ASN A 89 -12.16 11.70 -33.52
CA ASN A 89 -12.14 13.12 -33.89
C ASN A 89 -11.72 14.12 -32.79
N MET A 90 -11.23 13.65 -31.63
CA MET A 90 -10.66 14.51 -30.58
C MET A 90 -9.14 14.37 -30.52
N ARG A 91 -8.45 15.50 -30.33
CA ARG A 91 -7.00 15.54 -30.12
C ARG A 91 -6.70 15.40 -28.64
N PHE A 92 -6.08 14.28 -28.26
CA PHE A 92 -5.58 14.07 -26.91
C PHE A 92 -4.07 14.26 -26.87
N ASN A 93 -3.58 14.84 -25.78
CA ASN A 93 -2.14 14.83 -25.50
C ASN A 93 -1.74 13.38 -25.18
N ALA A 94 -0.92 12.80 -26.06
CA ALA A 94 -0.52 11.41 -25.97
C ALA A 94 0.18 11.09 -24.64
N ILE A 95 1.03 11.99 -24.16
CA ILE A 95 1.77 11.80 -22.89
C ILE A 95 0.81 11.84 -21.70
N THR A 96 -0.17 12.76 -21.70
CA THR A 96 -1.21 12.80 -20.65
C THR A 96 -2.01 11.50 -20.60
N LEU A 97 -2.46 11.00 -21.76
CA LEU A 97 -3.23 9.76 -21.83
C LEU A 97 -2.40 8.56 -21.34
N ILE A 98 -1.14 8.45 -21.77
CA ILE A 98 -0.20 7.42 -21.29
C ILE A 98 -0.06 7.49 -19.78
N CYS A 99 0.18 8.67 -19.21
CA CYS A 99 0.34 8.85 -17.76
C CYS A 99 -0.93 8.45 -16.99
N ILE A 100 -2.10 8.81 -17.49
CA ILE A 100 -3.39 8.41 -16.88
C ILE A 100 -3.58 6.89 -16.96
N LEU A 101 -3.28 6.26 -18.09
CA LEU A 101 -3.36 4.80 -18.25
C LEU A 101 -2.41 4.06 -17.30
N LEU A 102 -1.16 4.53 -17.19
CA LEU A 102 -0.20 4.02 -16.22
C LEU A 102 -0.73 4.21 -14.78
N PHE A 103 -1.33 5.36 -14.49
CA PHE A 103 -1.92 5.63 -13.18
C PHE A 103 -3.09 4.68 -12.86
N ILE A 104 -3.98 4.37 -13.82
CA ILE A 104 -5.04 3.37 -13.64
C ILE A 104 -4.46 2.00 -13.26
N GLY A 105 -3.32 1.63 -13.87
CA GLY A 105 -2.52 0.49 -13.43
C GLY A 105 -2.15 0.56 -11.95
N ALA A 106 -1.50 1.65 -11.55
CA ALA A 106 -1.11 1.87 -10.16
C ALA A 106 -2.29 1.81 -9.19
N VAL A 107 -3.43 2.42 -9.53
CA VAL A 107 -4.67 2.44 -8.72
C VAL A 107 -5.13 1.02 -8.36
N GLY A 108 -5.08 0.08 -9.32
CA GLY A 108 -5.49 -1.31 -9.09
C GLY A 108 -4.63 -2.02 -8.05
N LYS A 109 -3.30 -2.03 -8.24
CA LYS A 109 -2.38 -2.74 -7.32
C LYS A 109 -2.21 -2.05 -5.98
N SER A 110 -2.28 -0.72 -5.93
CA SER A 110 -2.12 0.05 -4.68
C SER A 110 -3.43 0.27 -3.92
N ALA A 111 -4.50 -0.43 -4.31
CA ALA A 111 -5.81 -0.42 -3.65
C ALA A 111 -6.35 1.00 -3.43
N GLN A 112 -6.26 1.86 -4.45
CA GLN A 112 -6.79 3.22 -4.38
C GLN A 112 -8.32 3.24 -4.53
N ILE A 113 -8.93 4.39 -4.30
CA ILE A 113 -10.37 4.57 -4.42
C ILE A 113 -10.94 4.00 -5.74
N GLY A 114 -12.11 3.37 -5.68
CA GLY A 114 -12.70 2.59 -6.77
C GLY A 114 -12.24 1.12 -6.80
N LEU A 115 -10.93 0.85 -6.67
CA LEU A 115 -10.35 -0.51 -6.69
C LEU A 115 -9.79 -0.95 -5.32
N HIS A 116 -10.13 -0.28 -4.23
CA HIS A 116 -9.62 -0.57 -2.89
C HIS A 116 -10.22 -1.83 -2.24
N THR A 117 -11.38 -2.30 -2.71
CA THR A 117 -12.22 -3.27 -1.98
C THR A 117 -11.61 -4.66 -1.86
N TRP A 118 -10.62 -5.02 -2.68
CA TRP A 118 -9.94 -6.31 -2.57
C TRP A 118 -8.96 -6.36 -1.40
N SER A 119 -8.39 -5.22 -1.00
CA SER A 119 -7.32 -5.18 0.00
C SER A 119 -7.80 -5.57 1.41
N PRO A 120 -8.94 -5.08 1.92
CA PRO A 120 -9.48 -5.56 3.21
C PRO A 120 -9.91 -7.03 3.19
N ASP A 121 -10.43 -7.52 2.05
CA ASP A 121 -10.88 -8.92 1.92
C ASP A 121 -9.70 -9.90 1.82
N ALA A 122 -8.54 -9.45 1.32
CA ALA A 122 -7.31 -10.23 1.31
C ALA A 122 -6.80 -10.61 2.72
N MET A 123 -7.40 -10.05 3.78
CA MET A 123 -7.12 -10.42 5.17
C MET A 123 -7.61 -11.83 5.55
N GLU A 124 -8.31 -12.55 4.67
CA GLU A 124 -8.60 -13.98 4.87
C GLU A 124 -7.34 -14.87 4.75
N GLY A 125 -6.29 -14.38 4.09
CA GLY A 125 -5.02 -15.10 3.98
C GLY A 125 -4.25 -15.16 5.31
N PRO A 126 -3.23 -16.04 5.43
CA PRO A 126 -2.39 -16.11 6.63
C PRO A 126 -1.74 -14.77 7.00
N THR A 127 -1.53 -14.49 8.28
CA THR A 127 -0.96 -13.21 8.73
C THR A 127 0.42 -12.88 8.16
N PRO A 128 1.36 -13.84 7.95
CA PRO A 128 2.62 -13.54 7.26
C PRO A 128 2.41 -13.18 5.78
N VAL A 129 1.41 -13.75 5.13
CA VAL A 129 1.01 -13.38 3.76
C VAL A 129 0.51 -11.95 3.74
N SER A 130 -0.39 -11.58 4.66
CA SER A 130 -0.89 -10.21 4.78
C SER A 130 0.26 -9.21 5.03
N ALA A 131 1.23 -9.56 5.89
CA ALA A 131 2.42 -8.75 6.10
C ALA A 131 3.19 -8.53 4.79
N SER A 132 3.47 -9.59 4.02
CA SER A 132 4.23 -9.47 2.78
C SER A 132 3.49 -8.69 1.68
N ILE A 133 2.19 -8.94 1.47
CA ILE A 133 1.38 -8.33 0.41
C ILE A 133 1.14 -6.84 0.68
N HIS A 134 0.79 -6.50 1.92
CA HIS A 134 0.35 -5.15 2.28
C HIS A 134 1.47 -4.25 2.80
N ALA A 135 2.58 -4.80 3.33
CA ALA A 135 3.70 -3.97 3.75
C ALA A 135 4.69 -3.70 2.61
N ALA A 136 5.10 -4.75 1.89
CA ALA A 136 6.32 -4.70 1.10
C ALA A 136 6.11 -4.87 -0.41
N THR A 137 5.08 -5.61 -0.84
CA THR A 137 5.01 -6.10 -2.21
C THR A 137 3.87 -5.48 -3.02
N MET A 138 2.69 -6.08 -3.02
CA MET A 138 1.68 -5.78 -4.03
C MET A 138 1.28 -4.32 -4.08
N VAL A 139 1.02 -3.74 -2.90
CA VAL A 139 0.49 -2.39 -2.81
C VAL A 139 1.53 -1.29 -3.03
N THR A 140 2.81 -1.59 -2.77
CA THR A 140 3.93 -0.67 -3.00
C THR A 140 4.35 -0.63 -4.47
N ALA A 141 4.08 -1.69 -5.24
CA ALA A 141 4.40 -1.75 -6.66
C ALA A 141 3.78 -0.61 -7.48
N GLY A 142 2.55 -0.20 -7.14
CA GLY A 142 1.88 0.94 -7.78
C GLY A 142 2.61 2.26 -7.56
N VAL A 143 2.95 2.56 -6.31
CA VAL A 143 3.71 3.77 -5.93
C VAL A 143 5.11 3.73 -6.56
N PHE A 144 5.78 2.58 -6.52
CA PHE A 144 7.10 2.39 -7.12
C PHE A 144 7.09 2.67 -8.62
N MET A 145 6.10 2.17 -9.35
CA MET A 145 6.01 2.42 -10.80
C MET A 145 5.80 3.91 -11.11
N ILE A 146 4.95 4.61 -10.35
CA ILE A 146 4.77 6.06 -10.51
C ILE A 146 6.10 6.79 -10.25
N ALA A 147 6.77 6.47 -9.14
CA ALA A 147 8.07 7.07 -8.79
C ALA A 147 9.16 6.78 -9.84
N ARG A 148 9.21 5.54 -10.37
CA ARG A 148 10.17 5.16 -11.41
C ARG A 148 9.90 5.88 -12.73
N CYS A 149 8.63 6.13 -13.04
CA CYS A 149 8.21 6.90 -14.22
C CYS A 149 8.10 8.41 -13.94
N SER A 150 8.65 8.92 -12.83
CA SER A 150 8.60 10.35 -12.48
C SER A 150 9.01 11.29 -13.62
N PRO A 151 10.07 11.01 -14.43
CA PRO A 151 10.41 11.93 -15.52
C PRO A 151 9.30 12.07 -16.56
N LEU A 152 8.42 11.07 -16.71
CA LEU A 152 7.29 11.12 -17.63
C LEU A 152 6.11 11.93 -17.05
N PHE A 153 5.87 11.82 -15.75
CA PHE A 153 4.74 12.44 -15.06
C PHE A 153 4.90 13.96 -14.88
N GLU A 154 6.12 14.49 -14.97
CA GLU A 154 6.38 15.94 -14.90
C GLU A 154 5.90 16.74 -16.13
N TYR A 155 5.77 16.11 -17.30
CA TYR A 155 5.35 16.83 -18.50
C TYR A 155 3.86 17.17 -18.53
N PRO A 156 2.92 16.26 -18.17
CA PRO A 156 1.49 16.57 -18.15
C PRO A 156 1.00 17.00 -16.74
N PRO A 157 0.78 18.31 -16.47
CA PRO A 157 0.27 18.77 -15.18
C PRO A 157 -1.13 18.23 -14.86
N THR A 158 -1.93 17.96 -15.89
CA THR A 158 -3.26 17.35 -15.75
C THR A 158 -3.20 15.96 -15.12
N ALA A 159 -2.17 15.16 -15.41
CA ALA A 159 -2.01 13.84 -14.80
C ALA A 159 -1.64 13.97 -13.32
N LEU A 160 -0.76 14.90 -12.97
CA LEU A 160 -0.37 15.19 -11.58
C LEU A 160 -1.57 15.62 -10.72
N ILE A 161 -2.46 16.46 -11.26
CA ILE A 161 -3.69 16.87 -10.57
C ILE A 161 -4.61 15.66 -10.31
N VAL A 162 -4.77 14.77 -11.29
CA VAL A 162 -5.56 13.53 -11.14
C VAL A 162 -4.95 12.61 -10.08
N ILE A 163 -3.62 12.43 -10.08
CA ILE A 163 -2.91 11.62 -9.09
C ILE A 163 -3.08 12.20 -7.69
N THR A 164 -2.91 13.52 -7.54
CA THR A 164 -3.03 14.24 -6.27
C THR A 164 -4.44 14.08 -5.69
N SER A 165 -5.46 14.36 -6.49
CA SER A 165 -6.86 14.26 -6.08
C SER A 165 -7.27 12.82 -5.72
N ALA A 166 -6.86 11.83 -6.52
CA ALA A 166 -7.13 10.41 -6.24
C ALA A 166 -6.42 9.92 -4.96
N GLY A 167 -5.17 10.34 -4.75
CA GLY A 167 -4.41 10.00 -3.53
C GLY A 167 -5.02 10.62 -2.27
N ALA A 168 -5.39 11.91 -2.32
CA ALA A 168 -6.01 12.62 -1.20
C ALA A 168 -7.40 12.05 -0.84
N THR A 169 -8.23 11.74 -1.84
CA THR A 169 -9.54 11.14 -1.60
C THR A 169 -9.42 9.73 -1.03
N THR A 170 -8.47 8.93 -1.53
CA THR A 170 -8.19 7.60 -0.98
C THR A 170 -7.70 7.68 0.47
N SER A 171 -6.74 8.58 0.76
CA SER A 171 -6.17 8.69 2.11
C SER A 171 -7.22 9.05 3.15
N PHE A 172 -8.11 10.00 2.82
CA PHE A 172 -9.20 10.43 3.67
C PHE A 172 -10.25 9.33 3.87
N LEU A 173 -10.75 8.72 2.79
CA LEU A 173 -11.82 7.73 2.88
C LEU A 173 -11.36 6.43 3.53
N ALA A 174 -10.14 5.97 3.27
CA ALA A 174 -9.61 4.78 3.92
C ALA A 174 -9.35 5.01 5.42
N ALA A 175 -8.99 6.23 5.83
CA ALA A 175 -8.82 6.56 7.24
C ALA A 175 -10.15 6.55 7.98
N THR A 176 -11.21 7.15 7.40
CA THR A 176 -12.53 7.21 8.03
C THR A 176 -13.20 5.84 8.09
N THR A 177 -13.08 5.02 7.04
CA THR A 177 -13.62 3.64 7.06
C THR A 177 -12.87 2.73 8.03
N GLY A 178 -11.56 2.95 8.22
CA GLY A 178 -10.73 2.18 9.13
C GLY A 178 -11.12 2.34 10.60
N ILE A 179 -11.62 3.51 11.00
CA ILE A 179 -12.08 3.77 12.39
C ILE A 179 -13.29 2.90 12.75
N LEU A 180 -14.13 2.57 11.77
CA LEU A 180 -15.37 1.81 11.97
C LEU A 180 -15.18 0.29 11.83
N GLN A 181 -13.95 -0.19 11.63
CA GLN A 181 -13.69 -1.62 11.52
C GLN A 181 -13.49 -2.27 12.89
N ASN A 182 -14.10 -3.43 13.09
CA ASN A 182 -13.99 -4.21 14.33
C ASN A 182 -12.95 -5.34 14.24
N ASP A 183 -12.51 -5.68 13.03
CA ASP A 183 -11.52 -6.72 12.79
C ASP A 183 -10.10 -6.13 12.77
N LEU A 184 -9.20 -6.70 13.57
CA LEU A 184 -7.84 -6.18 13.74
C LEU A 184 -7.06 -6.12 12.42
N LYS A 185 -7.13 -7.17 11.59
CA LYS A 185 -6.41 -7.23 10.31
C LYS A 185 -6.99 -6.24 9.32
N ARG A 186 -8.31 -6.08 9.29
CA ARG A 186 -8.98 -5.10 8.41
C ARG A 186 -8.64 -3.65 8.80
N VAL A 187 -8.55 -3.32 10.08
CA VAL A 187 -8.07 -2.00 10.54
C VAL A 187 -6.65 -1.71 10.02
N ILE A 188 -5.75 -2.70 10.11
CA ILE A 188 -4.37 -2.57 9.61
C ILE A 188 -4.35 -2.45 8.07
N ALA A 189 -5.23 -3.15 7.37
CA ALA A 189 -5.39 -3.05 5.92
C ALA A 189 -5.89 -1.67 5.47
N TYR A 190 -6.92 -1.10 6.11
CA TYR A 190 -7.41 0.23 5.77
C TYR A 190 -6.40 1.33 6.11
N SER A 191 -5.68 1.19 7.23
CA SER A 191 -4.59 2.13 7.52
C SER A 191 -3.43 2.00 6.53
N THR A 192 -3.24 0.83 5.88
CA THR A 192 -2.31 0.68 4.76
C THR A 192 -2.81 1.39 3.51
N CYS A 193 -4.07 1.19 3.14
CA CYS A 193 -4.72 1.90 2.03
C CYS A 193 -4.63 3.43 2.18
N SER A 194 -4.85 3.94 3.40
CA SER A 194 -4.72 5.37 3.69
C SER A 194 -3.28 5.88 3.51
N GLN A 195 -2.28 5.14 4.01
CA GLN A 195 -0.87 5.51 3.88
C GLN A 195 -0.38 5.46 2.44
N LEU A 196 -0.84 4.50 1.64
CA LEU A 196 -0.56 4.47 0.20
C LEU A 196 -1.22 5.63 -0.53
N GLY A 197 -2.45 6.00 -0.16
CA GLY A 197 -3.08 7.23 -0.65
C GLY A 197 -2.22 8.47 -0.39
N TYR A 198 -1.63 8.59 0.80
CA TYR A 198 -0.66 9.65 1.13
C TYR A 198 0.61 9.59 0.26
N MET A 199 1.16 8.41 0.01
CA MET A 199 2.32 8.25 -0.87
C MET A 199 2.00 8.67 -2.31
N ILE A 200 0.82 8.32 -2.81
CA ILE A 200 0.37 8.71 -4.16
C ILE A 200 0.09 10.20 -4.24
N PHE A 201 -0.51 10.79 -3.19
CA PHE A 201 -0.66 12.23 -3.07
C PHE A 201 0.69 12.95 -3.14
N ALA A 202 1.71 12.48 -2.43
CA ALA A 202 3.06 13.03 -2.49
C ALA A 202 3.68 12.92 -3.90
N CYS A 203 3.49 11.79 -4.59
CA CYS A 203 3.88 11.66 -6.01
C CYS A 203 3.12 12.63 -6.93
N GLY A 204 1.87 12.97 -6.59
CA GLY A 204 1.05 13.90 -7.36
C GLY A 204 1.52 15.35 -7.25
N ILE A 205 2.07 15.77 -6.11
CA ILE A 205 2.68 17.10 -5.90
C ILE A 205 4.20 17.04 -6.21
N SER A 206 4.60 16.20 -7.17
CA SER A 206 5.99 16.04 -7.65
C SER A 206 7.06 15.72 -6.58
N ASN A 207 6.66 15.31 -5.38
CA ASN A 207 7.56 14.95 -4.27
C ASN A 207 7.81 13.44 -4.22
N TYR A 208 8.38 12.88 -5.29
CA TYR A 208 8.61 11.44 -5.43
C TYR A 208 9.60 10.88 -4.40
N SER A 209 10.65 11.63 -4.05
CA SER A 209 11.65 11.21 -3.06
C SER A 209 11.04 11.00 -1.67
N VAL A 210 10.18 11.93 -1.25
CA VAL A 210 9.42 11.85 0.01
C VAL A 210 8.50 10.65 -0.01
N SER A 211 7.81 10.41 -1.12
CA SER A 211 6.94 9.24 -1.28
C SER A 211 7.69 7.92 -1.14
N VAL A 212 8.84 7.78 -1.79
CA VAL A 212 9.69 6.56 -1.71
C VAL A 212 10.29 6.38 -0.32
N PHE A 213 10.72 7.46 0.33
CA PHE A 213 11.20 7.42 1.72
C PHE A 213 10.09 6.97 2.67
N HIS A 214 8.88 7.51 2.51
CA HIS A 214 7.71 7.11 3.28
C HIS A 214 7.32 5.66 3.03
N LEU A 215 7.42 5.18 1.79
CA LEU A 215 7.19 3.79 1.41
C LEU A 215 8.15 2.82 2.11
N MET A 216 9.42 3.18 2.24
CA MET A 216 10.41 2.38 2.97
C MET A 216 10.06 2.27 4.46
N ASN A 217 9.77 3.40 5.10
CA ASN A 217 9.36 3.43 6.51
C ASN A 217 8.07 2.65 6.74
N HIS A 218 7.09 2.86 5.87
CA HIS A 218 5.83 2.13 5.90
C HIS A 218 6.02 0.62 5.82
N ALA A 219 6.92 0.13 4.97
CA ALA A 219 7.19 -1.31 4.86
C ALA A 219 7.69 -1.91 6.18
N PHE A 220 8.60 -1.24 6.89
CA PHE A 220 9.06 -1.69 8.21
C PHE A 220 7.93 -1.69 9.24
N PHE A 221 7.25 -0.56 9.40
CA PHE A 221 6.22 -0.43 10.43
C PHE A 221 5.04 -1.37 10.15
N LYS A 222 4.54 -1.46 8.91
CA LYS A 222 3.42 -2.36 8.58
C LYS A 222 3.79 -3.83 8.72
N ALA A 223 5.00 -4.23 8.34
CA ALA A 223 5.44 -5.60 8.56
C ALA A 223 5.40 -5.95 10.06
N LEU A 224 5.92 -5.04 10.90
CA LEU A 224 5.88 -5.20 12.36
C LEU A 224 4.43 -5.30 12.87
N LEU A 225 3.52 -4.42 12.41
CA LEU A 225 2.11 -4.44 12.84
C LEU A 225 1.38 -5.72 12.44
N PHE A 226 1.58 -6.22 11.22
CA PHE A 226 0.93 -7.45 10.78
C PHE A 226 1.47 -8.69 11.51
N LEU A 227 2.77 -8.72 11.79
CA LEU A 227 3.38 -9.81 12.56
C LEU A 227 2.95 -9.77 14.02
N SER A 228 2.89 -8.59 14.65
CA SER A 228 2.39 -8.44 16.02
C SER A 228 0.90 -8.77 16.13
N ALA A 229 0.09 -8.36 15.14
CA ALA A 229 -1.31 -8.77 15.07
C ALA A 229 -1.42 -10.29 14.92
N GLY A 230 -0.55 -10.92 14.13
CA GLY A 230 -0.47 -12.38 14.01
C GLY A 230 -0.18 -13.08 15.33
N SER A 231 0.77 -12.58 16.14
CA SER A 231 1.04 -13.16 17.46
C SER A 231 -0.13 -12.99 18.43
N VAL A 232 -0.81 -11.83 18.40
CA VAL A 232 -2.00 -11.58 19.24
C VAL A 232 -3.15 -12.50 18.86
N ILE A 233 -3.46 -12.62 17.57
CA ILE A 233 -4.53 -13.51 17.07
C ILE A 233 -4.25 -14.97 17.47
N HIS A 234 -3.00 -15.41 17.32
CA HIS A 234 -2.62 -16.77 17.71
C HIS A 234 -2.75 -17.00 19.23
N ALA A 235 -2.35 -16.02 20.05
CA ALA A 235 -2.52 -16.09 21.51
C ALA A 235 -4.00 -16.04 21.95
N MET A 236 -4.87 -15.45 21.12
CA MET A 236 -6.31 -15.32 21.35
C MET A 236 -7.13 -16.47 20.75
N SER A 237 -6.52 -17.64 20.53
CA SER A 237 -7.18 -18.81 19.93
C SER A 237 -7.84 -18.51 18.58
N ASP A 238 -7.15 -17.75 17.72
CA ASP A 238 -7.59 -17.31 16.40
C ASP A 238 -8.77 -16.31 16.37
N GLU A 239 -9.10 -15.66 17.50
CA GLU A 239 -10.06 -14.55 17.52
C GLU A 239 -9.48 -13.27 16.90
N GLN A 240 -10.22 -12.67 15.96
CA GLN A 240 -9.82 -11.46 15.22
C GLN A 240 -10.67 -10.22 15.55
N ASP A 241 -11.86 -10.40 16.12
CA ASP A 241 -12.76 -9.31 16.50
C ASP A 241 -12.28 -8.65 17.79
N MET A 242 -11.93 -7.36 17.71
CA MET A 242 -11.38 -6.60 18.83
C MET A 242 -12.32 -6.53 20.03
N ARG A 243 -13.64 -6.60 19.80
CA ARG A 243 -14.65 -6.55 20.87
C ARG A 243 -14.60 -7.82 21.73
N LYS A 244 -14.43 -8.97 21.08
CA LYS A 244 -14.32 -10.27 21.77
C LYS A 244 -12.97 -10.47 22.44
N MET A 245 -11.90 -9.92 21.86
CA MET A 245 -10.56 -9.95 22.47
C MET A 245 -10.55 -9.24 23.83
N GLN A 246 -11.28 -8.13 23.97
CA GLN A 246 -11.39 -7.41 25.25
C GLN A 246 -12.10 -8.23 26.34
N GLU A 247 -13.15 -8.96 25.97
CA GLU A 247 -13.95 -9.77 26.90
C GLU A 247 -13.18 -11.01 27.41
N ASN A 248 -12.29 -11.57 26.59
CA ASN A 248 -11.70 -12.88 26.85
C ASN A 248 -10.40 -12.87 27.68
N ILE A 249 -9.62 -11.78 27.78
CA ILE A 249 -8.37 -11.81 28.59
C ILE A 249 -8.08 -10.50 29.34
N PRO A 250 -7.85 -10.55 30.67
CA PRO A 250 -7.36 -9.44 31.49
C PRO A 250 -5.82 -9.41 31.73
N TYR A 251 -4.98 -10.18 31.02
CA TYR A 251 -3.54 -10.30 31.39
C TYR A 251 -2.52 -10.26 30.24
N TYR A 252 -2.93 -10.07 28.98
CA TYR A 252 -2.00 -10.04 27.85
C TYR A 252 -1.70 -8.61 27.38
N GLY A 253 -0.94 -7.83 28.15
CA GLY A 253 -0.47 -6.50 27.75
C GLY A 253 0.97 -6.27 28.18
N ILE A 254 1.72 -5.51 27.39
CA ILE A 254 2.93 -4.84 27.90
C ILE A 254 2.44 -3.53 28.49
N ASP A 255 2.89 -3.20 29.70
CA ASP A 255 2.54 -1.94 30.35
C ASP A 255 3.21 -0.73 29.72
N CYS A 256 2.66 -0.33 28.57
CA CYS A 256 3.11 0.84 27.83
C CYS A 256 2.73 2.16 28.52
N ASN A 257 1.83 2.13 29.50
CA ASN A 257 1.31 3.31 30.19
C ASN A 257 1.84 3.42 31.64
N ASP A 258 2.77 2.54 32.05
CA ASP A 258 3.33 2.44 33.41
C ASP A 258 2.26 2.44 34.53
N VAL A 259 1.11 1.80 34.27
CA VAL A 259 -0.03 1.71 35.22
C VAL A 259 0.22 0.66 36.31
N GLY A 260 1.32 -0.10 36.21
CA GLY A 260 1.69 -1.21 37.08
C GLY A 260 0.88 -2.48 36.83
N THR A 261 0.20 -2.60 35.68
CA THR A 261 -0.69 -3.74 35.40
C THR A 261 -0.57 -4.19 33.95
N ASN A 262 -0.31 -5.46 33.69
CA ASN A 262 -0.35 -6.02 32.32
C ASN A 262 -1.80 -6.31 31.84
N ASP A 263 -2.79 -5.70 32.47
CA ASP A 263 -4.21 -5.88 32.17
C ASP A 263 -4.66 -4.88 31.11
N MET A 264 -4.84 -5.39 29.88
CA MET A 264 -5.28 -4.58 28.74
C MET A 264 -6.62 -3.87 28.96
N ARG A 265 -7.51 -4.41 29.81
CA ARG A 265 -8.81 -3.77 30.09
C ARG A 265 -8.66 -2.54 30.95
N LYS A 266 -7.73 -2.57 31.92
CA LYS A 266 -7.41 -1.41 32.76
C LYS A 266 -6.63 -0.34 32.00
N GLN A 267 -5.89 -0.75 30.97
CA GLN A 267 -5.07 0.14 30.15
C GLN A 267 -5.79 0.77 28.95
N ASN A 268 -7.03 0.39 28.63
CA ASN A 268 -7.79 0.91 27.47
C ASN A 268 -7.03 0.86 26.12
N VAL A 269 -6.20 -0.18 25.91
CA VAL A 269 -5.21 -0.30 24.82
C VAL A 269 -5.84 -0.27 23.41
N PHE A 270 -7.10 -0.66 23.25
CA PHE A 270 -7.72 -0.86 21.93
C PHE A 270 -8.45 0.36 21.34
N GLU A 271 -8.48 1.53 22.00
CA GLU A 271 -8.91 2.73 21.29
C GLU A 271 -7.92 3.04 20.16
N THR A 272 -8.40 3.12 18.91
CA THR A 272 -7.59 3.23 17.69
C THR A 272 -6.57 4.38 17.70
N LEU A 273 -6.81 5.42 18.52
CA LEU A 273 -5.89 6.54 18.73
C LEU A 273 -4.74 6.16 19.69
N ILE A 274 -5.07 5.50 20.80
CA ILE A 274 -4.12 4.96 21.78
C ILE A 274 -3.27 3.85 21.15
N GLY A 275 -3.89 2.96 20.35
CA GLY A 275 -3.17 1.91 19.62
C GLY A 275 -2.14 2.47 18.62
N LYS A 276 -2.42 3.60 17.95
CA LYS A 276 -1.42 4.28 17.09
C LYS A 276 -0.30 4.92 17.91
N GLN A 277 -0.63 5.57 19.02
CA GLN A 277 0.35 6.15 19.93
C GLN A 277 1.27 5.06 20.51
N GLN A 278 0.72 3.91 20.88
CA GLN A 278 1.45 2.75 21.38
C GLN A 278 2.28 2.05 20.31
N GLN A 279 1.81 1.97 19.06
CA GLN A 279 2.64 1.47 17.95
C GLN A 279 3.87 2.36 17.72
N ILE A 280 3.72 3.68 17.82
CA ILE A 280 4.85 4.62 17.76
C ILE A 280 5.76 4.41 18.97
N LEU A 281 5.22 4.23 20.17
CA LEU A 281 5.99 4.04 21.41
C LEU A 281 6.77 2.72 21.40
N LEU A 282 6.13 1.62 21.00
CA LEU A 282 6.74 0.29 20.89
C LEU A 282 7.78 0.26 19.76
N ALA A 283 7.49 0.90 18.62
CA ALA A 283 8.49 1.06 17.56
C ALA A 283 9.68 1.90 18.03
N THR A 284 9.44 2.96 18.82
CA THR A 284 10.50 3.77 19.41
C THR A 284 11.32 2.96 20.43
N GLN A 285 10.68 2.11 21.24
CA GLN A 285 11.37 1.22 22.18
C GLN A 285 12.19 0.14 21.46
N VAL A 286 11.67 -0.45 20.38
CA VAL A 286 12.41 -1.42 19.55
C VAL A 286 13.61 -0.74 18.88
N VAL A 287 13.44 0.48 18.37
CA VAL A 287 14.54 1.27 17.80
C VAL A 287 15.57 1.64 18.87
N LYS A 288 15.15 2.04 20.07
CA LYS A 288 16.03 2.29 21.23
C LYS A 288 16.83 1.03 21.60
N MET A 289 16.17 -0.12 21.64
CA MET A 289 16.80 -1.41 21.96
C MET A 289 17.81 -1.84 20.89
N ILE A 290 17.52 -1.58 19.61
CA ILE A 290 18.43 -1.91 18.49
C ILE A 290 19.61 -0.94 18.41
N LEU A 291 19.41 0.35 18.67
CA LEU A 291 20.43 1.38 18.50
C LEU A 291 21.26 1.65 19.76
N LYS A 292 20.90 1.12 20.94
CA LYS A 292 21.55 1.41 22.23
C LYS A 292 21.72 2.92 22.49
N ILE A 293 20.75 3.73 22.05
CA ILE A 293 20.73 5.17 22.30
C ILE A 293 19.84 5.39 23.52
N ASP A 294 20.47 5.54 24.69
CA ASP A 294 19.78 5.82 25.95
C ASP A 294 19.42 7.31 26.11
N ASP A 295 19.97 8.19 25.26
CA ASP A 295 19.82 9.64 25.41
C ASP A 295 18.82 10.23 24.41
N VAL A 296 17.52 10.17 24.75
CA VAL A 296 16.54 11.13 24.21
C VAL A 296 15.76 11.68 25.39
N ILE A 297 16.08 12.94 25.71
CA ILE A 297 15.48 13.79 26.74
C ILE A 297 13.95 13.68 26.67
N SER A 298 13.34 13.43 27.83
CA SER A 298 11.90 13.26 27.96
C SER A 298 11.20 14.63 27.88
N PRO A 299 9.95 14.72 27.37
CA PRO A 299 9.22 15.98 27.35
C PRO A 299 8.97 16.59 28.74
N SER A 300 9.21 15.82 29.81
CA SER A 300 9.19 16.27 31.21
C SER A 300 10.45 17.03 31.64
N ASP A 301 11.48 17.09 30.78
CA ASP A 301 12.71 17.85 31.02
C ASP A 301 12.63 19.29 30.46
N TYR A 302 11.42 19.77 30.14
CA TYR A 302 11.08 21.17 29.86
C TYR A 302 9.97 21.68 30.77
#